data_AF-A0A2L2WLD9-F1
#
_entry.id   AF-A0A2L2WLD9-F1
#
_cell.length_a   1.000
_cell.length_b   1.000
_cell.length_c   1.000
_cell.angle_alpha   90.00
_cell.angle_beta   90.00
_cell.angle_gamma   90.00
#
_symmetry.space_group_name_H-M   'P 1'
#
loop_
_entity.id
_entity.type
_entity.pdbx_description
1 polymer ?
#
loop_
_entity_poly.entity_id
_entity_poly.type
_entity_poly.pdbx_seq_one_letter_code
_entity_poly.pdbx_strand_id
1 'polypeptide(L)'
;MPGWAWWIGGGLVVLGYVWAFYYFFVGPFGFRWRALYGDVSYPEGYEIHGIDISHYQGTIDWGDLRNNGMIERCPVRFVMIKATEGASRIDNRFKDNFYQAREYGFIRGAYHFWSTRSTGKAQAEHFIRNVKLEEGDLPPVLDVEHKAKEQSPEEFKKSVLTWLDIVERHYNVKPIIYTYYKFKTAYLSDSIFDQYPYWIAHYYVDKIEYKGKWKFWQHTDCGKLPGIKGYVDFNIYNGSYYDLRRLTIGNEEGSDEPDYYPH
;
A
#
# COMPACT_ATOMS: atom_id res chain seq x y z
N MET A 1 19.10 -10.51 -58.71
CA MET A 1 18.46 -11.24 -57.58
C MET A 1 17.00 -11.49 -57.96
N PRO A 2 16.46 -12.69 -57.74
CA PRO A 2 15.09 -12.98 -58.13
C PRO A 2 14.10 -12.21 -57.25
N GLY A 3 13.02 -11.71 -57.84
CA GLY A 3 12.08 -10.76 -57.19
C GLY A 3 11.45 -11.28 -55.88
N TRP A 4 11.34 -12.60 -55.71
CA TRP A 4 10.83 -13.21 -54.48
C TRP A 4 11.73 -12.97 -53.26
N ALA A 5 13.05 -12.80 -53.45
CA ALA A 5 13.99 -12.53 -52.36
C ALA A 5 13.80 -11.14 -51.75
N TRP A 6 13.37 -10.15 -52.55
CA TRP A 6 13.04 -8.80 -52.09
C TRP A 6 11.76 -8.76 -51.25
N TRP A 7 10.76 -9.58 -51.62
CA TRP A 7 9.50 -9.70 -50.87
C TRP A 7 9.70 -10.40 -49.53
N ILE A 8 10.51 -11.46 -49.48
CA ILE A 8 10.85 -12.15 -48.22
C ILE A 8 11.71 -11.26 -47.33
N GLY A 9 12.72 -10.59 -47.89
CA GLY A 9 13.57 -9.65 -47.15
C GLY A 9 12.78 -8.46 -46.58
N GLY A 10 11.90 -7.87 -47.38
CA GLY A 10 11.00 -6.79 -46.93
C GLY A 10 10.02 -7.26 -45.85
N GLY A 11 9.44 -8.45 -45.99
CA GLY A 11 8.55 -9.05 -44.98
C GLY A 11 9.25 -9.29 -43.64
N LEU A 12 10.50 -9.76 -43.65
CA LEU A 12 11.27 -9.97 -42.42
C LEU A 12 11.63 -8.65 -41.73
N VAL A 13 11.94 -7.59 -42.50
CA VAL A 13 12.19 -6.26 -41.94
C VAL A 13 10.93 -5.68 -41.31
N VAL A 14 9.76 -5.85 -41.94
CA VAL A 14 8.47 -5.41 -41.39
C VAL A 14 8.12 -6.20 -40.12
N LEU A 15 8.30 -7.52 -40.11
CA LEU A 15 8.06 -8.34 -38.91
C LEU A 15 9.02 -7.98 -37.77
N GLY A 16 10.30 -7.76 -38.08
CA GLY A 16 11.29 -7.28 -37.10
C GLY A 16 10.93 -5.91 -36.55
N TYR A 17 10.48 -4.99 -37.40
CA TYR A 17 10.00 -3.67 -36.99
C TYR A 17 8.74 -3.76 -36.11
N VAL A 18 7.74 -4.55 -36.50
CA VAL A 18 6.51 -4.74 -35.71
C VAL A 18 6.83 -5.38 -34.36
N TRP A 19 7.71 -6.38 -34.33
CA TRP A 19 8.15 -7.00 -33.08
C TRP A 19 8.90 -6.00 -32.18
N ALA A 20 9.86 -5.25 -32.74
CA ALA A 20 10.60 -4.24 -31.99
C ALA A 20 9.68 -3.11 -31.52
N PHE A 21 8.80 -2.61 -32.39
CA PHE A 21 7.82 -1.58 -32.06
C PHE A 21 6.88 -2.04 -30.94
N TYR A 22 6.39 -3.28 -31.02
CA TYR A 22 5.59 -3.86 -29.96
C TYR A 22 6.40 -3.97 -28.66
N TYR A 23 7.61 -4.52 -28.70
CA TYR A 23 8.45 -4.74 -27.52
C TYR A 23 8.87 -3.43 -26.82
N PHE A 24 9.22 -2.39 -27.58
CA PHE A 24 9.73 -1.13 -27.03
C PHE A 24 8.63 -0.09 -26.76
N PHE A 25 7.52 -0.11 -27.51
CA PHE A 25 6.52 0.97 -27.46
C PHE A 25 5.10 0.51 -27.10
N VAL A 26 4.77 -0.79 -27.20
CA VAL A 26 3.42 -1.30 -26.83
C VAL A 26 3.46 -2.11 -25.54
N GLY A 27 4.37 -3.08 -25.42
CA GLY A 27 4.54 -3.95 -24.25
C GLY A 27 4.68 -3.19 -22.92
N PRO A 28 5.55 -2.17 -22.82
CA PRO A 28 5.74 -1.39 -21.59
C PRO A 28 4.49 -0.58 -21.17
N PHE A 29 3.60 -0.27 -22.11
CA PHE A 29 2.38 0.51 -21.87
C PHE A 29 1.10 -0.35 -21.84
N GLY A 30 1.17 -1.60 -22.29
CA GLY A 30 0.07 -2.56 -22.32
C GLY A 30 -0.42 -2.96 -20.93
N PHE A 31 0.39 -2.79 -19.90
CA PHE A 31 0.02 -3.09 -18.50
C PHE A 31 -1.19 -2.27 -18.01
N ARG A 32 -1.30 -0.99 -18.39
CA ARG A 32 -2.49 -0.17 -18.06
C ARG A 32 -3.75 -0.66 -18.79
N TRP A 33 -3.59 -1.23 -19.98
CA TRP A 33 -4.69 -1.82 -20.74
C TRP A 33 -5.11 -3.18 -20.16
N ARG A 34 -4.14 -3.99 -19.70
CA ARG A 34 -4.40 -5.24 -18.96
C ARG A 34 -5.10 -5.00 -17.62
N ALA A 35 -4.72 -3.95 -16.89
CA ALA A 35 -5.40 -3.58 -15.65
C ALA A 35 -6.85 -3.14 -15.86
N LEU A 36 -7.16 -2.51 -16.99
CA LEU A 36 -8.50 -2.02 -17.33
C LEU A 36 -9.39 -3.07 -18.01
N TYR A 37 -8.81 -4.06 -18.71
CA TYR A 37 -9.54 -4.99 -19.58
C TYR A 37 -9.07 -6.46 -19.55
N GLY A 38 -8.15 -6.84 -18.65
CA GLY A 38 -7.60 -8.19 -18.54
C GLY A 38 -7.39 -8.63 -17.09
N ASP A 39 -6.75 -9.80 -16.90
CA ASP A 39 -6.42 -10.34 -15.58
C ASP A 39 -5.32 -9.52 -14.91
N VAL A 40 -5.53 -9.18 -13.63
CA VAL A 40 -4.55 -8.50 -12.78
C VAL A 40 -3.28 -9.36 -12.70
N SER A 41 -2.11 -8.78 -13.00
CA SER A 41 -0.82 -9.46 -12.76
C SER A 41 -0.51 -9.39 -11.26
N TYR A 42 -0.32 -10.55 -10.65
CA TYR A 42 -0.01 -10.66 -9.24
C TYR A 42 1.48 -10.99 -9.05
N PRO A 43 2.18 -10.29 -8.14
CA PRO A 43 3.59 -10.57 -7.90
C PRO A 43 3.81 -11.90 -7.19
N GLU A 44 4.63 -12.78 -7.77
CA GLU A 44 4.98 -14.07 -7.18
C GLU A 44 5.96 -13.93 -5.99
N GLY A 45 5.95 -14.94 -5.11
CA GLY A 45 6.94 -15.09 -4.03
C GLY A 45 6.57 -14.40 -2.71
N TYR A 46 5.33 -13.93 -2.57
CA TYR A 46 4.82 -13.34 -1.34
C TYR A 46 3.59 -14.09 -0.84
N GLU A 47 3.57 -14.42 0.45
CA GLU A 47 2.50 -15.23 1.06
C GLU A 47 1.51 -14.40 1.88
N ILE A 48 1.90 -13.18 2.26
CA ILE A 48 1.13 -12.33 3.15
C ILE A 48 0.51 -11.19 2.36
N HIS A 49 -0.79 -11.32 2.15
CA HIS A 49 -1.58 -10.38 1.36
C HIS A 49 -2.58 -9.63 2.23
N GLY A 50 -2.93 -8.43 1.81
CA GLY A 50 -3.86 -7.55 2.48
C GLY A 50 -4.52 -6.59 1.51
N ILE A 51 -5.38 -5.76 2.04
CA ILE A 51 -6.07 -4.72 1.27
C ILE A 51 -5.97 -3.39 1.99
N ASP A 52 -6.27 -2.32 1.28
CA ASP A 52 -6.57 -1.04 1.90
C ASP A 52 -7.90 -0.48 1.39
N ILE A 53 -8.63 0.15 2.32
CA ILE A 53 -10.03 0.52 2.11
C ILE A 53 -10.34 1.88 2.69
N SER A 54 -11.38 2.50 2.16
CA SER A 54 -11.99 3.73 2.64
C SER A 54 -13.50 3.66 2.47
N HIS A 55 -14.21 4.79 2.65
CA HIS A 55 -15.62 4.88 2.30
C HIS A 55 -15.96 4.50 0.85
N TYR A 56 -14.99 4.56 -0.08
CA TYR A 56 -15.20 4.20 -1.49
C TYR A 56 -15.58 2.72 -1.69
N GLN A 57 -15.10 1.83 -0.82
CA GLN A 57 -15.46 0.40 -0.85
C GLN A 57 -16.86 0.13 -0.27
N GLY A 58 -17.55 1.16 0.25
CA GLY A 58 -18.93 1.06 0.70
C GLY A 58 -19.11 0.16 1.92
N THR A 59 -20.19 -0.61 1.92
CA THR A 59 -20.46 -1.62 2.96
C THR A 59 -19.85 -2.94 2.54
N ILE A 60 -19.01 -3.50 3.40
CA ILE A 60 -18.30 -4.76 3.19
C ILE A 60 -19.06 -5.90 3.88
N ASP A 61 -19.27 -7.01 3.17
CA ASP A 61 -19.63 -8.28 3.80
C ASP A 61 -18.35 -8.92 4.36
N TRP A 62 -18.11 -8.67 5.64
CA TRP A 62 -16.90 -9.12 6.33
C TRP A 62 -16.84 -10.64 6.48
N GLY A 63 -17.99 -11.32 6.54
CA GLY A 63 -18.04 -12.78 6.62
C GLY A 63 -17.66 -13.42 5.31
N ASP A 64 -18.18 -12.91 4.20
CA ASP A 64 -17.79 -13.37 2.86
C ASP A 64 -16.31 -13.07 2.59
N LEU A 65 -15.84 -11.86 2.93
CA LEU A 65 -14.43 -11.49 2.80
C LEU A 65 -13.51 -12.40 3.64
N ARG A 66 -13.87 -12.74 4.88
CA ARG A 66 -13.06 -13.61 5.75
C ARG A 66 -12.98 -15.05 5.24
N ASN A 67 -14.10 -15.58 4.76
CA ASN A 67 -14.20 -17.00 4.40
C ASN A 67 -13.77 -17.27 2.96
N ASN A 68 -13.97 -16.30 2.06
CA ASN A 68 -13.80 -16.48 0.62
C ASN A 68 -12.83 -15.47 -0.02
N GLY A 69 -12.37 -14.45 0.73
CA GLY A 69 -11.45 -13.43 0.24
C GLY A 69 -10.03 -13.95 0.05
N MET A 70 -9.70 -14.29 -1.19
CA MET A 70 -8.39 -14.81 -1.60
C MET A 70 -7.75 -13.87 -2.62
N ILE A 71 -6.52 -13.44 -2.35
CA ILE A 71 -5.63 -12.79 -3.31
C ILE A 71 -4.68 -13.88 -3.82
N GLU A 72 -4.80 -14.22 -5.10
CA GLU A 72 -4.25 -15.45 -5.68
C GLU A 72 -4.72 -16.73 -4.94
N ARG A 73 -3.84 -17.33 -4.14
CA ARG A 73 -4.09 -18.51 -3.29
C ARG A 73 -3.89 -18.21 -1.81
N CYS A 74 -3.72 -16.93 -1.48
CA CYS A 74 -3.47 -16.48 -0.13
C CYS A 74 -4.71 -15.73 0.38
N PRO A 75 -5.24 -16.10 1.55
CA PRO A 75 -6.31 -15.33 2.18
C PRO A 75 -5.82 -13.94 2.61
N VAL A 76 -6.74 -12.99 2.65
CA VAL A 76 -6.47 -11.64 3.19
C VAL A 76 -6.09 -11.74 4.67
N ARG A 77 -4.94 -11.17 5.04
CA ARG A 77 -4.37 -11.19 6.40
C ARG A 77 -4.46 -9.85 7.12
N PHE A 78 -4.35 -8.75 6.38
CA PHE A 78 -4.39 -7.42 6.95
C PHE A 78 -5.26 -6.45 6.13
N VAL A 79 -5.74 -5.40 6.80
CA VAL A 79 -6.56 -4.34 6.21
C VAL A 79 -6.07 -2.98 6.71
N MET A 80 -5.58 -2.11 5.82
CA MET A 80 -5.29 -0.70 6.13
C MET A 80 -6.54 0.15 5.85
N ILE A 81 -6.98 0.95 6.81
CA ILE A 81 -8.30 1.60 6.75
C ILE A 81 -8.14 3.11 6.85
N LYS A 82 -8.71 3.86 5.90
CA LYS A 82 -8.70 5.32 5.95
C LYS A 82 -9.40 5.79 7.21
N ALA A 83 -8.71 6.58 8.02
CA ALA A 83 -9.27 7.18 9.22
C ALA A 83 -9.63 8.64 9.02
N THR A 84 -8.64 9.43 8.61
CA THR A 84 -8.76 10.89 8.57
C THR A 84 -8.05 11.45 7.35
N GLU A 85 -8.41 12.69 7.01
CA GLU A 85 -7.78 13.44 5.93
C GLU A 85 -7.66 14.91 6.32
N GLY A 86 -6.46 15.47 6.16
CA GLY A 86 -6.19 16.84 6.58
C GLY A 86 -6.52 17.09 8.06
N ALA A 87 -6.77 18.34 8.43
CA ALA A 87 -6.99 18.69 9.83
C ALA A 87 -8.45 18.55 10.32
N SER A 88 -9.37 18.00 9.51
CA SER A 88 -10.80 18.02 9.86
C SER A 88 -11.66 16.86 9.33
N ARG A 89 -11.30 16.22 8.21
CA ARG A 89 -12.15 15.19 7.63
C ARG A 89 -11.92 13.85 8.33
N ILE A 90 -13.00 13.12 8.55
CA ILE A 90 -13.01 11.74 9.04
C ILE A 90 -13.68 10.90 7.96
N ASP A 91 -13.12 9.74 7.65
CA ASP A 91 -13.76 8.80 6.76
C ASP A 91 -15.02 8.22 7.44
N ASN A 92 -16.18 8.36 6.78
CA ASN A 92 -17.46 8.01 7.40
C ASN A 92 -17.67 6.50 7.59
N ARG A 93 -16.81 5.65 7.02
CA ARG A 93 -16.79 4.20 7.24
C ARG A 93 -15.70 3.76 8.20
N PHE A 94 -14.77 4.64 8.60
CA PHE A 94 -13.63 4.26 9.44
C PHE A 94 -14.03 3.47 10.68
N LYS A 95 -14.95 4.01 11.50
CA LYS A 95 -15.31 3.38 12.78
C LYS A 95 -15.87 1.96 12.60
N ASP A 96 -16.77 1.80 11.63
CA ASP A 96 -17.40 0.52 11.32
C ASP A 96 -16.38 -0.46 10.74
N ASN A 97 -15.63 -0.03 9.71
CA ASN A 97 -14.62 -0.87 9.08
C ASN A 97 -13.52 -1.29 10.05
N PHE A 98 -13.05 -0.37 10.89
CA PHE A 98 -11.98 -0.63 11.85
C PHE A 98 -12.45 -1.61 12.92
N TYR A 99 -13.67 -1.46 13.43
CA TYR A 99 -14.26 -2.41 14.37
C TYR A 99 -14.41 -3.80 13.73
N GLN A 100 -15.10 -3.89 12.59
CA GLN A 100 -15.41 -5.14 11.93
C GLN A 100 -14.16 -5.90 11.46
N ALA A 101 -13.12 -5.20 10.99
CA ALA A 101 -11.87 -5.84 10.61
C ALA A 101 -11.27 -6.66 11.76
N ARG A 102 -11.34 -6.15 12.99
CA ARG A 102 -10.88 -6.89 14.18
C ARG A 102 -11.79 -8.06 14.54
N GLU A 103 -13.11 -7.84 14.55
CA GLU A 103 -14.08 -8.88 14.89
C GLU A 103 -13.96 -10.11 13.97
N TYR A 104 -13.64 -9.88 12.69
CA TYR A 104 -13.39 -10.96 11.72
C TYR A 104 -11.93 -11.43 11.68
N GLY A 105 -11.12 -11.03 12.65
CA GLY A 105 -9.77 -11.53 12.90
C GLY A 105 -8.71 -11.08 11.90
N PHE A 106 -8.91 -9.94 11.22
CA PHE A 106 -7.88 -9.33 10.39
C PHE A 106 -6.95 -8.46 11.23
N ILE A 107 -5.66 -8.43 10.87
CA ILE A 107 -4.74 -7.42 11.39
C ILE A 107 -5.13 -6.08 10.76
N ARG A 108 -5.49 -5.08 11.55
CA ARG A 108 -5.98 -3.80 11.03
C ARG A 108 -4.96 -2.69 11.25
N GLY A 109 -4.91 -1.74 10.33
CA GLY A 109 -4.15 -0.49 10.45
C GLY A 109 -5.02 0.70 10.11
N ALA A 110 -4.66 1.88 10.62
CA ALA A 110 -5.37 3.13 10.34
C ALA A 110 -4.43 4.11 9.62
N TYR A 111 -4.90 4.70 8.51
CA TYR A 111 -4.12 5.66 7.75
C TYR A 111 -4.71 7.07 7.72
N HIS A 112 -3.82 8.06 7.66
CA HIS A 112 -4.12 9.47 7.49
C HIS A 112 -3.75 9.95 6.10
N PHE A 113 -4.70 10.47 5.33
CA PHE A 113 -4.43 11.06 4.02
C PHE A 113 -3.94 12.51 4.16
N TRP A 114 -2.72 12.76 3.73
CA TRP A 114 -2.06 14.07 3.81
C TRP A 114 -2.78 15.13 2.97
N SER A 115 -2.98 16.31 3.57
CA SER A 115 -3.49 17.50 2.89
C SER A 115 -2.43 18.60 2.83
N THR A 116 -2.35 19.25 1.69
CA THR A 116 -1.51 20.44 1.46
C THR A 116 -2.12 21.74 2.02
N ARG A 117 -3.34 21.67 2.56
CA ARG A 117 -4.11 22.84 3.04
C ARG A 117 -4.03 23.07 4.54
N SER A 118 -3.29 22.24 5.26
CA SER A 118 -3.18 22.27 6.73
C SER A 118 -1.77 21.91 7.19
N THR A 119 -1.38 22.36 8.38
CA THR A 119 -0.06 22.05 8.94
C THR A 119 0.05 20.58 9.33
N GLY A 120 1.27 20.02 9.29
CA GLY A 120 1.52 18.64 9.73
C GLY A 120 1.11 18.41 11.20
N LYS A 121 1.31 19.41 12.06
CA LYS A 121 0.86 19.37 13.47
C LYS A 121 -0.65 19.23 13.60
N ALA A 122 -1.44 20.08 12.92
CA ALA A 122 -2.90 20.02 13.01
C ALA A 122 -3.45 18.70 12.47
N GLN A 123 -2.82 18.16 11.42
CA GLN A 123 -3.13 16.85 10.86
C GLN A 123 -2.84 15.70 11.83
N ALA A 124 -1.68 15.71 12.49
CA ALA A 124 -1.31 14.70 13.48
C ALA A 124 -2.25 14.71 14.69
N GLU A 125 -2.55 15.89 15.23
CA GLU A 125 -3.50 16.04 16.33
C GLU A 125 -4.92 15.58 15.93
N HIS A 126 -5.33 15.83 14.69
CA HIS A 126 -6.61 15.34 14.18
C HIS A 126 -6.64 13.82 14.04
N PHE A 127 -5.58 13.20 13.54
CA PHE A 127 -5.47 11.73 13.48
C PHE A 127 -5.55 11.13 14.89
N ILE A 128 -4.73 11.62 15.83
CA ILE A 128 -4.67 11.14 17.22
C ILE A 128 -6.03 11.25 17.94
N ARG A 129 -6.77 12.35 17.73
CA ARG A 129 -8.08 12.51 18.39
C ARG A 129 -9.12 11.49 17.92
N ASN A 130 -8.99 10.96 16.70
CA ASN A 130 -10.01 10.13 16.06
C ASN A 130 -9.62 8.66 15.94
N VAL A 131 -8.35 8.33 16.10
CA VAL A 131 -7.83 6.98 16.01
C VAL A 131 -7.39 6.54 17.40
N LYS A 132 -7.88 5.37 17.82
CA LYS A 132 -7.39 4.67 19.01
C LYS A 132 -6.88 3.33 18.53
N LEU A 133 -5.59 3.11 18.71
CA LEU A 133 -4.96 1.84 18.39
C LEU A 133 -4.84 1.02 19.66
N GLU A 134 -5.05 -0.28 19.51
CA GLU A 134 -4.96 -1.26 20.58
C GLU A 134 -3.88 -2.29 20.23
N GLU A 135 -3.51 -3.13 21.19
CA GLU A 135 -2.57 -4.23 20.96
C GLU A 135 -3.05 -5.11 19.80
N GLY A 136 -2.12 -5.44 18.90
CA GLY A 136 -2.41 -6.18 17.67
C GLY A 136 -2.80 -5.33 16.46
N ASP A 137 -2.98 -4.01 16.63
CA ASP A 137 -3.15 -3.08 15.51
C ASP A 137 -1.79 -2.70 14.89
N LEU A 138 -1.76 -2.47 13.57
CA LEU A 138 -0.56 -2.00 12.88
C LEU A 138 -0.18 -0.57 13.31
N PRO A 139 1.11 -0.20 13.20
CA PRO A 139 1.54 1.18 13.44
C PRO A 139 0.75 2.16 12.56
N PRO A 140 0.53 3.40 13.03
CA PRO A 140 -0.22 4.39 12.29
C PRO A 140 0.44 4.69 10.95
N VAL A 141 -0.37 4.89 9.91
CA VAL A 141 0.14 5.14 8.55
C VAL A 141 -0.06 6.61 8.19
N LEU A 142 0.99 7.26 7.68
CA LEU A 142 0.90 8.52 6.95
C LEU A 142 0.88 8.25 5.46
N ASP A 143 -0.24 8.53 4.82
CA ASP A 143 -0.39 8.52 3.37
C ASP A 143 -0.02 9.92 2.83
N VAL A 144 1.11 10.01 2.11
CA VAL A 144 1.66 11.25 1.58
C VAL A 144 2.03 11.13 0.09
N GLU A 145 1.20 11.75 -0.75
CA GLU A 145 1.32 11.64 -2.22
C GLU A 145 1.49 13.00 -2.91
N HIS A 146 1.36 14.09 -2.15
CA HIS A 146 1.31 15.44 -2.69
C HIS A 146 2.07 16.45 -1.81
N LYS A 147 2.74 17.38 -2.48
CA LYS A 147 3.36 18.58 -1.89
C LYS A 147 2.65 19.82 -2.43
N ALA A 148 2.45 20.84 -1.60
CA ALA A 148 1.98 22.15 -2.10
C ALA A 148 2.96 22.69 -3.13
N LYS A 149 2.48 23.29 -4.22
CA LYS A 149 3.34 23.74 -5.33
C LYS A 149 4.33 24.81 -4.88
N GLU A 150 3.87 25.70 -4.00
CA GLU A 150 4.57 26.89 -3.51
C GLU A 150 5.50 26.58 -2.33
N GLN A 151 5.34 25.43 -1.68
CA GLN A 151 6.15 25.00 -0.54
C GLN A 151 7.52 24.47 -1.01
N SER A 152 8.61 24.86 -0.35
CA SER A 152 9.93 24.29 -0.69
C SER A 152 10.04 22.81 -0.29
N PRO A 153 10.92 22.02 -0.91
CA PRO A 153 11.19 20.64 -0.47
C PRO A 153 11.57 20.54 1.01
N GLU A 154 12.35 21.49 1.52
CA GLU A 154 12.80 21.54 2.92
C GLU A 154 11.64 21.83 3.89
N GLU A 155 10.75 22.77 3.53
CA GLU A 155 9.54 23.07 4.32
C GLU A 155 8.58 21.88 4.34
N PHE A 156 8.44 21.21 3.20
CA PHE A 156 7.63 20.00 3.08
C PHE A 156 8.19 18.88 3.94
N LYS A 157 9.50 18.60 3.82
CA LYS A 157 10.23 17.63 4.66
C LYS A 157 9.96 17.90 6.14
N LYS A 158 10.14 19.15 6.60
CA LYS A 158 9.89 19.54 7.99
C LYS A 158 8.43 19.31 8.41
N SER A 159 7.48 19.57 7.52
CA SER A 159 6.04 19.39 7.79
C SER A 159 5.67 17.92 7.95
N VAL A 160 6.18 17.06 7.07
CA VAL A 160 5.99 15.60 7.15
C VAL A 160 6.63 15.04 8.41
N LEU A 161 7.88 15.41 8.70
CA LEU A 161 8.58 14.99 9.92
C LEU A 161 7.85 15.45 11.19
N THR A 162 7.25 16.64 11.18
CA THR A 162 6.44 17.12 12.31
C THR A 162 5.26 16.19 12.57
N TRP A 163 4.59 15.71 11.53
CA TRP A 163 3.48 14.76 11.69
C TRP A 163 4.00 13.44 12.25
N LEU A 164 5.06 12.88 11.63
CA LEU A 164 5.63 11.59 12.01
C LEU A 164 6.08 11.57 13.47
N ASP A 165 6.79 12.61 13.91
CA ASP A 165 7.33 12.73 15.26
C ASP A 165 6.22 12.90 16.33
N ILE A 166 5.15 13.66 16.03
CA ILE A 166 4.00 13.79 16.94
C ILE A 166 3.27 12.46 17.09
N VAL A 167 3.01 11.75 15.98
CA VAL A 167 2.29 10.49 15.98
C VAL A 167 3.12 9.37 16.60
N GLU A 168 4.42 9.32 16.28
CA GLU A 168 5.37 8.39 16.89
C GLU A 168 5.37 8.52 18.42
N ARG A 169 5.48 9.76 18.93
CA ARG A 169 5.47 10.00 20.38
C ARG A 169 4.15 9.66 21.05
N HIS A 170 3.03 9.75 20.33
CA HIS A 170 1.72 9.42 20.89
C HIS A 170 1.51 7.90 21.00
N TYR A 171 1.85 7.15 19.96
CA TYR A 171 1.62 5.70 19.90
C TYR A 171 2.83 4.87 20.35
N ASN A 172 3.97 5.52 20.61
CA ASN A 172 5.23 4.90 20.99
C ASN A 172 5.74 3.84 19.98
N VAL A 173 5.44 4.04 18.69
CA VAL A 173 5.91 3.19 17.58
C VAL A 173 6.19 4.05 16.35
N LYS A 174 7.13 3.63 15.50
CA LYS A 174 7.43 4.31 14.23
C LYS A 174 6.23 4.22 13.28
N PRO A 175 5.63 5.36 12.84
CA PRO A 175 4.59 5.34 11.83
C PRO A 175 5.07 4.77 10.50
N ILE A 176 4.19 4.10 9.76
CA ILE A 176 4.44 3.65 8.40
C ILE A 176 4.22 4.83 7.44
N ILE A 177 5.12 5.00 6.47
CA ILE A 177 4.94 6.00 5.40
C ILE A 177 4.40 5.29 4.16
N TYR A 178 3.19 5.65 3.76
CA TYR A 178 2.65 5.31 2.45
C TYR A 178 2.95 6.42 1.42
N THR A 179 3.40 6.02 0.24
CA THR A 179 3.58 6.92 -0.91
C THR A 179 3.78 6.12 -2.20
N TYR A 180 3.57 6.74 -3.36
CA TYR A 180 3.94 6.10 -4.63
C TYR A 180 5.43 6.30 -4.97
N TYR A 181 6.01 5.32 -5.67
CA TYR A 181 7.45 5.23 -5.94
C TYR A 181 8.09 6.54 -6.45
N LYS A 182 7.46 7.20 -7.42
CA LYS A 182 7.97 8.47 -8.00
C LYS A 182 7.92 9.64 -7.02
N PHE A 183 6.95 9.68 -6.10
CA PHE A 183 6.89 10.74 -5.08
C PHE A 183 7.96 10.53 -4.02
N LYS A 184 8.15 9.28 -3.58
CA LYS A 184 9.23 8.91 -2.67
C LYS A 184 10.57 9.42 -3.18
N THR A 185 10.92 9.08 -4.42
CA THR A 185 12.22 9.44 -5.00
C THR A 185 12.41 10.95 -5.15
N ALA A 186 11.33 11.69 -5.41
CA ALA A 186 11.37 13.13 -5.57
C ALA A 186 11.46 13.91 -4.24
N TYR A 187 10.76 13.48 -3.19
CA TYR A 187 10.56 14.31 -1.98
C TYR A 187 10.88 13.64 -0.64
N LEU A 188 11.05 12.31 -0.60
CA LEU A 188 11.28 11.53 0.63
C LEU A 188 12.57 10.69 0.55
N SER A 189 13.55 11.14 -0.26
CA SER A 189 14.84 10.45 -0.43
C SER A 189 15.89 10.78 0.63
N ASP A 190 15.60 11.72 1.52
CA ASP A 190 16.50 12.07 2.62
C ASP A 190 16.58 10.92 3.64
N SER A 191 17.80 10.63 4.12
CA SER A 191 18.07 9.46 4.97
C SER A 191 17.31 9.49 6.30
N ILE A 192 16.86 10.67 6.75
CA ILE A 192 16.00 10.77 7.94
C ILE A 192 14.70 9.98 7.79
N PHE A 193 14.21 9.76 6.57
CA PHE A 193 13.01 8.97 6.34
C PHE A 193 13.27 7.46 6.31
N ASP A 194 14.52 7.02 6.17
CA ASP A 194 14.88 5.59 6.11
C ASP A 194 14.71 4.88 7.46
N GLN A 195 14.49 5.63 8.55
CA GLN A 195 14.14 5.08 9.87
C GLN A 195 12.69 4.60 9.97
N TYR A 196 11.82 4.97 9.03
CA TYR A 196 10.40 4.61 9.05
C TYR A 196 10.12 3.40 8.14
N PRO A 197 9.21 2.49 8.52
CA PRO A 197 8.74 1.45 7.62
C PRO A 197 7.96 2.07 6.45
N TYR A 198 8.20 1.55 5.24
CA TYR A 198 7.55 2.05 4.03
C TYR A 198 6.48 1.11 3.49
N TRP A 199 5.37 1.71 3.07
CA TRP A 199 4.35 1.14 2.22
C TRP A 199 4.43 1.83 0.85
N ILE A 200 4.89 1.14 -0.18
CA ILE A 200 5.13 1.75 -1.50
C ILE A 200 4.02 1.36 -2.47
N ALA A 201 3.36 2.35 -3.08
CA ALA A 201 2.53 2.11 -4.25
C ALA A 201 3.41 2.06 -5.51
N HIS A 202 3.34 0.91 -6.20
CA HIS A 202 3.97 0.73 -7.51
C HIS A 202 3.15 -0.27 -8.31
N TYR A 203 2.20 0.24 -9.08
CA TYR A 203 1.23 -0.60 -9.75
C TYR A 203 1.77 -1.19 -11.05
N TYR A 204 1.22 -2.36 -11.40
CA TYR A 204 1.37 -2.97 -12.72
C TYR A 204 2.83 -3.25 -13.10
N VAL A 205 3.63 -3.64 -12.11
CA VAL A 205 5.00 -4.13 -12.27
C VAL A 205 5.10 -5.51 -11.62
N ASP A 206 5.79 -6.44 -12.27
CA ASP A 206 5.95 -7.79 -11.72
C ASP A 206 6.91 -7.81 -10.51
N LYS A 207 7.79 -6.80 -10.41
CA LYS A 207 8.72 -6.61 -9.31
C LYS A 207 8.84 -5.14 -8.96
N ILE A 208 8.87 -4.84 -7.66
CA ILE A 208 9.12 -3.49 -7.18
C ILE A 208 10.51 -3.01 -7.60
N GLU A 209 10.58 -1.88 -8.29
CA GLU A 209 11.87 -1.31 -8.72
C GLU A 209 12.60 -0.57 -7.59
N TYR A 210 11.86 -0.12 -6.57
CA TYR A 210 12.40 0.61 -5.42
C TYR A 210 13.44 -0.24 -4.69
N LYS A 211 14.67 0.27 -4.58
CA LYS A 211 15.83 -0.44 -4.01
C LYS A 211 15.98 -0.26 -2.50
N GLY A 212 15.24 0.66 -1.89
CA GLY A 212 15.28 0.86 -0.44
C GLY A 212 14.46 -0.19 0.31
N LYS A 213 14.54 -0.16 1.65
CA LYS A 213 13.74 -1.04 2.50
C LYS A 213 12.27 -0.65 2.39
N TRP A 214 11.40 -1.64 2.25
CA TRP A 214 9.96 -1.51 2.26
C TRP A 214 9.34 -2.68 3.01
N LYS A 215 8.18 -2.45 3.63
CA LYS A 215 7.41 -3.43 4.40
C LYS A 215 6.11 -3.80 3.70
N PHE A 216 5.48 -2.86 3.03
CA PHE A 216 4.26 -3.10 2.28
C PHE A 216 4.40 -2.61 0.84
N TRP A 217 3.72 -3.28 -0.08
CA TRP A 217 3.65 -2.91 -1.48
C TRP A 217 2.21 -2.97 -1.97
N GLN A 218 1.65 -1.82 -2.33
CA GLN A 218 0.38 -1.74 -3.05
C GLN A 218 0.66 -1.98 -4.54
N HIS A 219 0.23 -3.11 -5.06
CA HIS A 219 0.63 -3.59 -6.39
C HIS A 219 -0.47 -3.47 -7.43
N THR A 220 -1.72 -3.25 -7.01
CA THR A 220 -2.85 -2.97 -7.90
C THR A 220 -3.95 -2.19 -7.17
N ASP A 221 -4.68 -1.38 -7.92
CA ASP A 221 -5.88 -0.64 -7.53
C ASP A 221 -7.18 -1.23 -8.13
N CYS A 222 -7.06 -2.31 -8.90
CA CYS A 222 -8.17 -2.94 -9.61
C CYS A 222 -8.47 -4.37 -9.12
N GLY A 223 -8.08 -4.68 -7.87
CA GLY A 223 -8.41 -5.95 -7.22
C GLY A 223 -9.93 -6.13 -7.04
N LYS A 224 -10.38 -7.38 -6.97
CA LYS A 224 -11.77 -7.74 -6.65
C LYS A 224 -11.78 -8.86 -5.63
N LEU A 225 -12.59 -8.73 -4.59
CA LEU A 225 -12.76 -9.76 -3.56
C LEU A 225 -14.25 -9.99 -3.28
N PRO A 226 -14.64 -11.23 -2.95
CA PRO A 226 -15.91 -11.50 -2.29
C PRO A 226 -16.15 -10.56 -1.11
N GLY A 227 -17.41 -10.18 -0.91
CA GLY A 227 -17.84 -9.22 0.10
C GLY A 227 -17.56 -7.74 -0.17
N ILE A 228 -16.74 -7.36 -1.15
CA ILE A 228 -16.49 -5.95 -1.52
C ILE A 228 -17.10 -5.65 -2.88
N LYS A 229 -17.97 -4.63 -2.93
CA LYS A 229 -18.56 -4.18 -4.20
C LYS A 229 -17.57 -3.25 -4.92
N GLY A 230 -17.15 -3.66 -6.10
CA GLY A 230 -16.27 -2.85 -6.95
C GLY A 230 -14.79 -3.20 -6.78
N TYR A 231 -13.93 -2.22 -7.04
CA TYR A 231 -12.49 -2.40 -6.97
C TYR A 231 -11.94 -2.13 -5.56
N VAL A 232 -10.87 -2.83 -5.23
CA VAL A 232 -10.14 -2.69 -3.97
C VAL A 232 -8.65 -2.82 -4.23
N ASP A 233 -7.89 -2.04 -3.46
CA ASP A 233 -6.44 -1.99 -3.56
C ASP A 233 -5.84 -3.22 -2.88
N PHE A 234 -4.90 -3.89 -3.55
CA PHE A 234 -4.23 -5.07 -3.02
C PHE A 234 -2.80 -4.78 -2.62
N ASN A 235 -2.43 -5.38 -1.50
CA ASN A 235 -1.17 -5.15 -0.82
C ASN A 235 -0.47 -6.45 -0.48
N ILE A 236 0.85 -6.40 -0.57
CA ILE A 236 1.77 -7.42 -0.11
C ILE A 236 2.47 -6.92 1.15
N TYR A 237 2.70 -7.80 2.12
CA TYR A 237 3.67 -7.61 3.18
C TYR A 237 4.97 -8.36 2.89
N ASN A 238 6.11 -7.67 3.04
CA ASN A 238 7.44 -8.21 2.82
C ASN A 238 8.01 -8.84 4.10
N GLY A 239 7.61 -10.08 4.36
CA GLY A 239 8.07 -10.87 5.50
C GLY A 239 7.12 -12.03 5.80
N SER A 240 7.43 -12.76 6.87
CA SER A 240 6.56 -13.84 7.36
C SER A 240 5.33 -13.29 8.09
N TYR A 241 4.32 -14.14 8.30
CA TYR A 241 3.19 -13.78 9.16
C TYR A 241 3.63 -13.43 10.60
N TYR A 242 4.67 -14.11 11.11
CA TYR A 242 5.25 -13.81 12.42
C TYR A 242 5.86 -12.40 12.46
N ASP A 243 6.58 -12.00 11.41
CA ASP A 243 7.11 -10.63 11.30
C ASP A 243 6.00 -9.58 11.23
N LEU A 244 4.89 -9.88 10.55
CA LEU A 244 3.73 -8.99 10.50
C LEU A 244 3.10 -8.82 11.89
N ARG A 245 2.96 -9.91 12.65
CA ARG A 245 2.44 -9.87 14.03
C ARG A 245 3.37 -9.09 14.97
N ARG A 246 4.68 -9.22 14.82
CA ARG A 246 5.66 -8.43 15.59
C ARG A 246 5.66 -6.95 15.23
N LEU A 247 5.24 -6.59 14.02
CA LEU A 247 5.13 -5.19 13.62
C LEU A 247 3.98 -4.47 14.33
N THR A 248 2.97 -5.19 14.83
CA THR A 248 1.81 -4.58 15.48
C THR A 248 2.16 -4.02 16.86
N ILE A 249 1.43 -2.98 17.28
CA ILE A 249 1.59 -2.37 18.59
C ILE A 249 1.37 -3.41 19.69
N GLY A 250 2.21 -3.35 20.73
CA GLY A 250 2.16 -4.22 21.91
C GLY A 250 2.89 -5.56 21.77
N ASN A 251 3.46 -5.89 20.60
CA ASN A 251 4.23 -7.12 20.36
C ASN A 251 5.76 -6.89 20.27
N GLU A 252 6.29 -5.81 20.85
CA GLU A 252 7.74 -5.56 20.90
C GLU A 252 8.40 -6.37 22.05
N GLU A 253 9.60 -6.91 21.79
CA GLU A 253 10.34 -7.90 22.59
C GLU A 253 10.16 -7.77 24.12
N GLY A 254 9.49 -8.76 24.73
CA GLY A 254 9.38 -8.86 26.19
C GLY A 254 8.42 -9.91 26.78
N SER A 255 7.59 -10.61 25.99
CA SER A 255 6.52 -11.47 26.54
C SER A 255 6.38 -12.87 25.95
N ASP A 256 7.34 -13.36 25.17
CA ASP A 256 7.35 -14.75 24.69
C ASP A 256 8.44 -15.57 25.42
N GLU A 257 8.29 -15.76 26.74
CA GLU A 257 8.66 -17.09 27.28
C GLU A 257 7.57 -18.05 26.75
N PRO A 258 7.93 -19.11 26.02
CA PRO A 258 6.94 -20.08 25.62
C PRO A 258 6.37 -20.73 26.88
N ASP A 259 5.09 -20.49 27.16
CA ASP A 259 4.33 -21.24 28.16
C ASP A 259 4.45 -22.74 27.83
N TYR A 260 5.38 -23.37 28.52
CA TYR A 260 5.54 -24.80 28.61
C TYR A 260 4.29 -25.32 29.31
N TYR A 261 3.31 -25.81 28.57
CA TYR A 261 2.20 -26.55 29.15
C TYR A 261 2.71 -27.91 29.64
N PRO A 262 2.70 -28.21 30.96
CA PRO A 262 2.87 -29.56 31.43
C PRO A 262 1.50 -30.26 31.44
N HIS A 263 1.48 -31.40 30.73
CA HIS A 263 0.51 -32.51 30.74
C HIS A 263 -0.76 -32.37 29.90
#